data_AF-A0A353TWY7-F1
#
_entry.id   AF-A0A353TWY7-F1
#
_cell.length_a   1.000
_cell.length_b   1.000
_cell.length_c   1.000
_cell.angle_alpha   90.00
_cell.angle_beta   90.00
_cell.angle_gamma   90.00
#
_symmetry.space_group_name_H-M   'P 1'
#
loop_
_entity.id
_entity.type
_entity.pdbx_description
1 polymer ?
#
loop_
_entity_poly.entity_id
_entity_poly.type
_entity_poly.pdbx_seq_one_letter_code
_entity_poly.pdbx_strand_id
1 'polypeptide(L)'
;MRIHANMKMSDVVQFNFEVLVVLQRLQIPFGFKDKSIQTVCDENDMPVEFFLQLVQWFNERENFPQEQLIRGDAEWLIIYLHNTHQYYSHYQIPRIEKEIEYLEKMSGIPDQSVQLMLEFFRGYIREFTEHIEDEENTTFPYILALSDALSGRLSKEKFHTRYKNYSIDKYLDHHSDIEEKVFDLQSILLKHLQPPASSFQFTNLILEINRLGNDLKDHTLLEENVLIPKVRQMERELKEQSLHL
;
A
#
# COMPACT_ATOMS: atom_id res chain seq x y z
N MET A 1 -4.98 22.93 0.93
CA MET A 1 -4.82 23.55 2.27
C MET A 1 -3.51 23.05 2.82
N ARG A 2 -2.59 23.93 3.27
CA ARG A 2 -1.32 23.44 3.82
C ARG A 2 -1.54 22.96 5.25
N ILE A 3 -1.26 21.68 5.49
CA ILE A 3 -1.41 21.05 6.80
C ILE A 3 -0.15 21.30 7.62
N HIS A 4 -0.32 21.60 8.91
CA HIS A 4 0.77 21.97 9.80
C HIS A 4 0.66 21.21 11.14
N ALA A 5 1.81 20.94 11.77
CA ALA A 5 1.91 20.12 12.99
C ALA A 5 1.05 20.61 14.18
N ASN A 6 0.72 21.91 14.23
CA ASN A 6 -0.09 22.52 15.29
C ASN A 6 -1.61 22.42 15.07
N MET A 7 -2.06 21.99 13.89
CA MET A 7 -3.48 21.76 13.62
C MET A 7 -3.99 20.58 14.45
N LYS A 8 -5.27 20.60 14.83
CA LYS A 8 -5.88 19.45 15.50
C LYS A 8 -6.00 18.28 14.52
N MET A 9 -5.70 17.07 14.98
CA MET A 9 -5.84 15.86 14.17
C MET A 9 -7.29 15.68 13.68
N SER A 10 -8.27 16.00 14.54
CA SER A 10 -9.69 15.96 14.20
C SER A 10 -10.05 16.85 13.01
N ASP A 11 -9.47 18.04 12.95
CA ASP A 11 -9.81 19.05 11.93
C ASP A 11 -9.23 18.62 10.57
N VAL A 12 -8.05 18.00 10.58
CA VAL A 12 -7.44 17.41 9.37
C VAL A 12 -8.28 16.26 8.82
N VAL A 13 -8.73 15.35 9.68
CA VAL A 13 -9.61 14.23 9.28
C VAL A 13 -10.96 14.73 8.76
N GLN A 14 -11.53 15.77 9.38
CA GLN A 14 -12.79 16.37 8.90
C GLN A 14 -12.63 17.07 7.55
N PHE A 15 -11.44 17.62 7.28
CA PHE A 15 -11.14 18.22 5.98
C PHE A 15 -10.98 17.17 4.87
N ASN A 16 -10.29 16.07 5.16
CA ASN A 16 -10.17 14.93 4.24
C ASN A 16 -10.26 13.61 5.00
N PHE A 17 -11.36 12.89 4.80
CA PHE A 17 -11.59 11.59 5.43
C PHE A 17 -10.67 10.48 4.90
N GLU A 18 -9.99 10.64 3.76
CA GLU A 18 -8.98 9.69 3.30
C GLU A 18 -7.79 9.59 4.26
N VAL A 19 -7.57 10.62 5.09
CA VAL A 19 -6.57 10.58 6.17
C VAL A 19 -6.84 9.47 7.19
N LEU A 20 -8.08 8.96 7.27
CA LEU A 20 -8.40 7.79 8.09
C LEU A 20 -7.61 6.54 7.65
N VAL A 21 -7.39 6.38 6.34
CA VAL A 21 -6.57 5.28 5.81
C VAL A 21 -5.15 5.44 6.32
N VAL A 22 -4.58 6.66 6.20
CA VAL A 22 -3.25 6.97 6.69
C VAL A 22 -3.10 6.65 8.18
N LEU A 23 -4.03 7.11 9.02
CA LEU A 23 -4.01 6.85 10.46
C LEU A 23 -4.09 5.34 10.76
N GLN A 24 -4.93 4.60 10.05
CA GLN A 24 -5.07 3.16 10.21
C GLN A 24 -3.76 2.43 9.87
N ARG A 25 -3.12 2.76 8.74
CA ARG A 25 -1.85 2.13 8.30
C ARG A 25 -0.67 2.50 9.17
N LEU A 26 -0.71 3.67 9.79
CA LEU A 26 0.27 4.10 10.76
C LEU A 26 -0.05 3.62 12.19
N GLN A 27 -1.13 2.84 12.35
CA GLN A 27 -1.60 2.29 13.63
C GLN A 27 -1.85 3.36 14.71
N ILE A 28 -2.19 4.59 14.28
CA ILE A 28 -2.46 5.70 15.19
C ILE A 28 -3.90 5.57 15.73
N PRO A 29 -4.10 5.35 17.05
CA PRO A 29 -5.40 5.00 17.60
C PRO A 29 -6.36 6.21 17.64
N PHE A 30 -7.63 5.99 17.31
CA PHE A 30 -8.67 7.02 17.42
C PHE A 30 -8.84 7.58 18.84
N GLY A 31 -9.51 8.74 18.93
CA GLY A 31 -9.79 9.39 20.21
C GLY A 31 -8.82 10.53 20.55
N PHE A 32 -8.29 11.21 19.51
CA PHE A 32 -7.34 12.32 19.64
C PHE A 32 -7.85 13.53 20.41
N LYS A 33 -9.18 13.68 20.59
CA LYS A 33 -9.81 14.89 21.17
C LYS A 33 -9.31 16.14 20.44
N ASP A 34 -8.86 17.15 21.18
CA ASP A 34 -8.30 18.41 20.64
C ASP A 34 -6.77 18.38 20.47
N LYS A 35 -6.12 17.21 20.51
CA LYS A 35 -4.66 17.10 20.36
C LYS A 35 -4.23 17.55 18.96
N SER A 36 -3.08 18.22 18.91
CA SER A 36 -2.44 18.59 17.65
C SER A 36 -1.82 17.36 16.98
N ILE A 37 -1.55 17.47 15.67
CA ILE A 37 -0.81 16.45 14.93
C ILE A 37 0.53 16.14 15.61
N GLN A 38 1.28 17.18 16.04
CA GLN A 38 2.54 17.02 16.75
C GLN A 38 2.39 16.13 17.98
N THR A 39 1.43 16.45 18.86
CA THR A 39 1.22 15.69 20.10
C THR A 39 0.83 14.24 19.80
N VAL A 40 0.00 14.01 18.79
CA VAL A 40 -0.39 12.65 18.40
C VAL A 40 0.81 11.88 17.84
N CYS A 41 1.63 12.48 16.99
CA CYS A 41 2.83 11.85 16.46
C CYS A 41 3.85 11.53 17.57
N ASP A 42 4.10 12.46 18.49
CA ASP A 42 5.01 12.28 19.62
C ASP A 42 4.58 11.13 20.53
N GLU A 43 3.27 10.99 20.79
CA GLU A 43 2.71 9.90 21.61
C GLU A 43 2.80 8.52 20.95
N ASN A 44 3.05 8.46 19.64
CA ASN A 44 3.19 7.22 18.85
C ASN A 44 4.62 7.04 18.31
N ASP A 45 5.59 7.77 18.87
CA ASP A 45 7.01 7.75 18.46
C ASP A 45 7.22 7.96 16.95
N MET A 46 6.34 8.74 16.33
CA MET A 46 6.30 8.95 14.89
C MET A 46 6.94 10.29 14.50
N PRO A 47 7.81 10.33 13.49
CA PRO A 47 8.27 11.58 12.91
C PRO A 47 7.10 12.36 12.30
N VAL A 48 6.78 13.50 12.92
CA VAL A 48 5.69 14.38 12.47
C VAL A 48 5.83 14.78 10.99
N GLU A 49 7.06 14.98 10.51
CA GLU A 49 7.33 15.35 9.11
C GLU A 49 6.91 14.24 8.15
N PHE A 50 7.12 12.97 8.51
CA PHE A 50 6.68 11.84 7.69
C PHE A 50 5.15 11.81 7.59
N PHE A 51 4.45 11.98 8.73
CA PHE A 51 2.99 12.05 8.73
C PHE A 51 2.48 13.20 7.84
N LEU A 52 3.05 14.40 7.98
CA LEU A 52 2.63 15.56 7.19
C LEU A 52 2.84 15.35 5.70
N GLN A 53 3.98 14.79 5.31
CA GLN A 53 4.28 14.49 3.90
C GLN A 53 3.33 13.44 3.33
N LEU A 54 3.04 12.38 4.09
CA LEU A 54 2.13 11.34 3.65
C LEU A 54 0.69 11.86 3.54
N VAL A 55 0.20 12.63 4.51
CA VAL A 55 -1.12 13.26 4.39
C VAL A 55 -1.18 14.24 3.22
N GLN A 56 -0.10 14.97 2.95
CA GLN A 56 -0.04 15.87 1.80
C GLN A 56 -0.05 15.08 0.47
N TRP A 57 0.62 13.93 0.38
CA TRP A 57 0.53 13.02 -0.77
C TRP A 57 -0.91 12.64 -1.09
N PHE A 58 -1.69 12.24 -0.07
CA PHE A 58 -3.11 11.90 -0.26
C PHE A 58 -3.97 13.09 -0.70
N ASN A 59 -3.61 14.32 -0.32
CA ASN A 59 -4.35 15.52 -0.74
C ASN A 59 -3.98 16.04 -2.14
N GLU A 60 -2.75 15.79 -2.60
CA GLU A 60 -2.17 16.44 -3.79
C GLU A 60 -1.53 15.43 -4.76
N ARG A 61 -2.10 14.22 -4.90
CA ARG A 61 -1.54 13.09 -5.66
C ARG A 61 -0.93 13.46 -7.02
N GLU A 62 -1.63 14.27 -7.83
CA GLU A 62 -1.18 14.66 -9.18
C GLU A 62 -0.06 15.73 -9.20
N ASN A 63 0.14 16.45 -8.10
CA ASN A 63 1.05 17.60 -8.02
C ASN A 63 2.05 17.50 -6.85
N PHE A 64 2.14 16.35 -6.19
CA PHE A 64 2.96 16.20 -4.99
C PHE A 64 4.46 16.19 -5.35
N PRO A 65 5.29 17.02 -4.70
CA PRO A 65 6.74 16.98 -4.86
C PRO A 65 7.30 15.74 -4.17
N GLN A 66 7.40 14.64 -4.93
CA GLN A 66 7.88 13.32 -4.49
C GLN A 66 9.22 13.40 -3.74
N GLU A 67 10.04 14.40 -4.05
CA GLU A 67 11.33 14.63 -3.42
C GLU A 67 11.27 14.83 -1.89
N GLN A 68 10.12 15.22 -1.34
CA GLN A 68 9.97 15.39 0.10
C GLN A 68 9.91 14.04 0.82
N LEU A 69 9.06 13.11 0.36
CA LEU A 69 8.96 11.75 0.91
C LEU A 69 10.26 10.96 0.65
N ILE A 70 10.91 11.17 -0.50
CA ILE A 70 12.22 10.57 -0.82
C ILE A 70 13.32 11.01 0.18
N ARG A 71 13.17 12.11 0.91
CA ARG A 71 14.14 12.49 1.94
C ARG A 71 13.87 11.84 3.30
N GLY A 72 12.65 11.38 3.55
CA GLY A 72 12.25 10.70 4.78
C GLY A 72 12.97 9.37 5.01
N ASP A 73 12.79 8.79 6.19
CA ASP A 73 13.31 7.45 6.50
C ASP A 73 12.51 6.41 5.72
N ALA A 74 13.22 5.51 5.02
CA ALA A 74 12.60 4.41 4.30
C ALA A 74 11.88 3.47 5.26
N GLU A 75 12.33 3.34 6.51
CA GLU A 75 11.72 2.48 7.52
C GLU A 75 10.24 2.80 7.76
N TRP A 76 9.89 4.09 7.87
CA TRP A 76 8.50 4.50 8.07
C TRP A 76 7.62 4.24 6.84
N LEU A 77 8.18 4.34 5.63
CA LEU A 77 7.46 3.98 4.42
C LEU A 77 7.23 2.47 4.35
N ILE A 78 8.23 1.66 4.72
CA ILE A 78 8.08 0.20 4.83
C ILE A 78 7.03 -0.17 5.89
N ILE A 79 7.02 0.47 7.05
CA ILE A 79 5.99 0.24 8.10
C ILE A 79 4.59 0.53 7.53
N TYR A 80 4.45 1.64 6.80
CA TYR A 80 3.17 2.00 6.19
C TYR A 80 2.70 0.97 5.15
N LEU A 81 3.57 0.57 4.22
CA LEU A 81 3.25 -0.41 3.17
C LEU A 81 3.00 -1.80 3.77
N HIS A 82 3.81 -2.24 4.72
CA HIS A 82 3.60 -3.47 5.48
C HIS A 82 2.21 -3.51 6.13
N ASN A 83 1.83 -2.47 6.86
CA ASN A 83 0.50 -2.40 7.47
C ASN A 83 -0.63 -2.32 6.44
N THR A 84 -0.31 -1.87 5.22
CA THR A 84 -1.24 -1.90 4.08
C THR A 84 -1.44 -3.33 3.59
N HIS A 85 -0.36 -4.11 3.45
CA HIS A 85 -0.45 -5.55 3.17
C HIS A 85 -1.22 -6.30 4.26
N GLN A 86 -0.95 -6.02 5.53
CA GLN A 86 -1.67 -6.65 6.64
C GLN A 86 -3.17 -6.40 6.54
N TYR A 87 -3.59 -5.19 6.17
CA TYR A 87 -5.01 -4.91 5.95
C TYR A 87 -5.60 -5.64 4.75
N TYR A 88 -4.86 -5.71 3.64
CA TYR A 88 -5.34 -6.45 2.47
C TYR A 88 -5.60 -7.91 2.83
N SER A 89 -4.60 -8.59 3.40
CA SER A 89 -4.66 -10.01 3.72
C SER A 89 -5.66 -10.34 4.83
N HIS A 90 -5.75 -9.51 5.88
CA HIS A 90 -6.58 -9.83 7.06
C HIS A 90 -7.97 -9.21 7.03
N TYR A 91 -8.24 -8.24 6.16
CA TYR A 91 -9.52 -7.52 6.15
C TYR A 91 -10.14 -7.41 4.77
N GLN A 92 -9.47 -6.77 3.80
CA GLN A 92 -10.11 -6.45 2.52
C GLN A 92 -10.38 -7.70 1.69
N ILE A 93 -9.41 -8.60 1.54
CA ILE A 93 -9.58 -9.85 0.79
C ILE A 93 -10.64 -10.75 1.44
N PRO A 94 -10.57 -11.08 2.75
CA PRO A 94 -11.59 -11.92 3.38
C PRO A 94 -13.02 -11.35 3.26
N ARG A 95 -13.14 -10.01 3.24
CA ARG A 95 -14.43 -9.35 3.04
C ARG A 95 -14.96 -9.55 1.62
N ILE A 96 -14.11 -9.43 0.61
CA ILE A 96 -14.50 -9.67 -0.80
C ILE A 96 -14.85 -11.14 -1.00
N GLU A 97 -14.05 -12.06 -0.46
CA GLU A 97 -14.32 -13.51 -0.51
C GLU A 97 -15.70 -13.85 0.07
N LYS A 98 -16.08 -13.21 1.19
CA LYS A 98 -17.39 -13.40 1.79
C LYS A 98 -18.54 -12.93 0.89
N GLU A 99 -18.40 -11.77 0.23
CA GLU A 99 -19.42 -11.29 -0.73
C GLU A 99 -19.55 -12.26 -1.93
N ILE A 100 -18.42 -12.82 -2.36
CA ILE A 100 -18.38 -13.85 -3.39
C ILE A 100 -19.11 -15.13 -2.97
N GLU A 101 -18.87 -15.64 -1.76
CA GLU A 101 -19.58 -16.80 -1.23
C GLU A 101 -21.10 -16.58 -1.14
N TYR A 102 -21.54 -15.33 -0.92
CA TYR A 102 -22.97 -15.01 -0.95
C TYR A 102 -23.53 -15.06 -2.37
N LEU A 103 -22.80 -14.55 -3.36
CA LEU A 103 -23.20 -14.62 -4.77
C LEU A 103 -23.29 -16.06 -5.27
N GLU A 104 -22.34 -16.93 -4.87
CA GLU A 104 -22.38 -18.37 -5.17
C GLU A 104 -23.69 -19.05 -4.71
N LYS A 105 -24.30 -18.55 -3.63
CA LYS A 105 -25.53 -19.10 -3.06
C LYS A 105 -26.81 -18.48 -3.63
N MET A 106 -26.71 -17.46 -4.50
CA MET A 106 -27.88 -16.80 -5.07
C MET A 106 -28.50 -17.61 -6.21
N SER A 107 -29.81 -17.82 -6.14
CA SER A 107 -30.58 -18.39 -7.24
C SER A 107 -30.83 -17.37 -8.36
N GLY A 108 -30.73 -17.81 -9.62
CA GLY A 108 -31.14 -17.01 -10.78
C GLY A 108 -30.01 -16.35 -11.57
N ILE A 109 -28.75 -16.61 -11.21
CA ILE A 109 -27.59 -16.26 -12.05
C ILE A 109 -27.18 -17.52 -12.83
N PRO A 110 -26.85 -17.43 -14.14
CA PRO A 110 -26.31 -18.56 -14.88
C PRO A 110 -25.04 -19.12 -14.21
N ASP A 111 -25.08 -20.40 -13.85
CA ASP A 111 -24.03 -21.08 -13.09
C ASP A 111 -22.64 -20.97 -13.74
N GLN A 112 -22.58 -21.09 -15.08
CA GLN A 112 -21.32 -20.95 -15.84
C GLN A 112 -20.71 -19.55 -15.78
N SER A 113 -21.53 -18.49 -15.81
CA SER A 113 -21.03 -17.11 -15.76
C SER A 113 -20.50 -16.75 -14.37
N VAL A 114 -21.13 -17.29 -13.33
CA VAL A 114 -20.66 -17.15 -11.93
C VAL A 114 -19.35 -17.91 -11.74
N GLN A 115 -19.27 -19.17 -12.17
CA GLN A 115 -18.07 -19.99 -12.01
C GLN A 115 -16.84 -19.38 -12.68
N LEU A 116 -16.95 -18.94 -13.95
CA LEU A 116 -15.84 -18.32 -14.67
C LEU A 116 -15.32 -17.04 -13.98
N MET A 117 -16.24 -16.22 -13.46
CA MET A 117 -15.92 -15.00 -12.73
C MET A 117 -15.15 -15.32 -11.44
N LEU A 118 -15.57 -16.34 -10.71
CA LEU A 118 -14.94 -16.78 -9.48
C LEU A 118 -13.53 -17.34 -9.72
N GLU A 119 -13.36 -18.09 -10.80
CA GLU A 119 -12.05 -18.56 -11.23
C GLU A 119 -11.11 -17.38 -11.52
N PHE A 120 -11.59 -16.37 -12.25
CA PHE A 120 -10.81 -15.17 -12.53
C PHE A 120 -10.45 -14.41 -11.24
N PHE A 121 -11.42 -14.20 -10.35
CA PHE A 121 -11.18 -13.55 -9.06
C PHE A 121 -10.16 -14.32 -8.20
N ARG A 122 -10.30 -15.64 -8.07
CA ARG A 122 -9.36 -16.49 -7.31
C ARG A 122 -7.97 -16.50 -7.94
N GLY A 123 -7.89 -16.42 -9.27
CA GLY A 123 -6.63 -16.23 -10.00
C GLY A 123 -5.97 -14.90 -9.64
N TYR A 124 -6.74 -13.82 -9.70
CA TYR A 124 -6.28 -12.47 -9.33
C TYR A 124 -5.77 -12.41 -7.89
N ILE A 125 -6.54 -12.91 -6.91
CA ILE A 125 -6.14 -12.89 -5.48
C ILE A 125 -4.88 -13.70 -5.24
N ARG A 126 -4.70 -14.83 -5.93
CA ARG A 126 -3.48 -15.63 -5.83
C ARG A 126 -2.26 -14.84 -6.29
N GLU A 127 -2.34 -14.25 -7.48
CA GLU A 127 -1.24 -13.43 -8.02
C GLU A 127 -0.94 -12.23 -7.12
N PHE A 128 -1.99 -11.55 -6.63
CA PHE A 128 -1.83 -10.45 -5.69
C PHE A 128 -1.17 -10.87 -4.38
N THR A 129 -1.56 -12.03 -3.84
CA THR A 129 -0.96 -12.56 -2.61
C THR A 129 0.51 -12.93 -2.83
N GLU A 130 0.84 -13.55 -3.96
CA GLU A 130 2.23 -13.90 -4.31
C GLU A 130 3.12 -12.64 -4.44
N HIS A 131 2.58 -11.55 -4.98
CA HIS A 131 3.30 -10.28 -5.09
C HIS A 131 3.61 -9.65 -3.72
N ILE A 132 2.60 -9.48 -2.86
CA ILE A 132 2.83 -8.91 -1.51
C ILE A 132 3.73 -9.83 -0.68
N GLU A 133 3.67 -11.16 -0.89
CA GLU A 133 4.57 -12.10 -0.22
C GLU A 133 6.02 -11.94 -0.67
N ASP A 134 6.31 -11.67 -1.95
CA ASP A 134 7.68 -11.38 -2.38
C ASP A 134 8.19 -10.07 -1.79
N GLU A 135 7.33 -9.05 -1.68
CA GLU A 135 7.69 -7.79 -1.05
C GLU A 135 8.04 -7.96 0.42
N GLU A 136 7.19 -8.65 1.18
CA GLU A 136 7.39 -8.91 2.61
C GLU A 136 8.61 -9.77 2.90
N ASN A 137 8.89 -10.78 2.06
CA ASN A 137 9.95 -11.75 2.32
C ASN A 137 11.30 -11.37 1.69
N THR A 138 11.28 -10.54 0.64
CA THR A 138 12.47 -10.21 -0.15
C THR A 138 12.75 -8.71 -0.16
N THR A 139 11.81 -7.91 -0.69
CA THR A 139 12.04 -6.49 -0.99
C THR A 139 12.17 -5.64 0.27
N PHE A 140 11.21 -5.72 1.20
CA PHE A 140 11.24 -4.94 2.43
C PHE A 140 12.43 -5.30 3.33
N PRO A 141 12.77 -6.59 3.55
CA PRO A 141 13.97 -6.96 4.28
C PRO A 141 15.26 -6.44 3.63
N TYR A 142 15.34 -6.41 2.30
CA TYR A 142 16.47 -5.80 1.59
C TYR A 142 16.60 -4.31 1.90
N ILE A 143 15.50 -3.56 1.82
CA ILE A 143 15.47 -2.11 2.03
C ILE A 143 15.87 -1.76 3.47
N LEU A 144 15.35 -2.50 4.45
CA LEU A 144 15.73 -2.32 5.85
C LEU A 144 17.21 -2.64 6.08
N ALA A 145 17.71 -3.74 5.52
CA ALA A 145 19.13 -4.09 5.62
C ALA A 145 20.05 -3.05 4.93
N LEU A 146 19.59 -2.42 3.85
CA LEU A 146 20.30 -1.34 3.17
C LEU A 146 20.36 -0.09 4.06
N SER A 147 19.26 0.26 4.73
CA SER A 147 19.23 1.35 5.73
C SER A 147 20.18 1.08 6.90
N ASP A 148 20.20 -0.16 7.40
CA ASP A 148 21.14 -0.57 8.45
C ASP A 148 22.61 -0.51 8.00
N ALA A 149 22.89 -0.84 6.73
CA ALA A 149 24.23 -0.75 6.19
C ALA A 149 24.72 0.70 6.05
N LEU A 150 23.83 1.62 5.65
CA LEU A 150 24.12 3.06 5.54
C LEU A 150 24.31 3.72 6.90
N SER A 151 23.53 3.32 7.90
CA SER A 151 23.64 3.84 9.27
C SER A 151 24.77 3.20 10.10
N GLY A 152 25.43 2.16 9.56
CA GLY A 152 26.52 1.44 10.23
C GLY A 152 26.06 0.39 11.25
N ARG A 153 24.76 0.10 11.34
CA ARG A 153 24.20 -0.98 12.17
C ARG A 153 24.45 -2.37 11.59
N LEU A 154 24.62 -2.46 10.26
CA LEU A 154 25.03 -3.67 9.54
C LEU A 154 26.36 -3.43 8.80
N SER A 155 27.29 -4.38 8.84
CA SER A 155 28.52 -4.23 8.05
C SER A 155 28.22 -4.37 6.55
N LYS A 156 28.82 -3.50 5.75
CA LYS A 156 28.64 -3.47 4.28
C LYS A 156 29.02 -4.81 3.64
N GLU A 157 30.06 -5.46 4.14
CA GLU A 157 30.47 -6.80 3.69
C GLU A 157 29.37 -7.85 3.90
N LYS A 158 28.72 -7.86 5.07
CA LYS A 158 27.60 -8.77 5.36
C LYS A 158 26.41 -8.47 4.46
N PHE A 159 26.10 -7.18 4.26
CA PHE A 159 25.04 -6.75 3.36
C PHE A 159 25.27 -7.26 1.93
N HIS A 160 26.45 -6.98 1.35
CA HIS A 160 26.81 -7.41 0.01
C HIS A 160 26.86 -8.93 -0.14
N THR A 161 27.26 -9.66 0.91
CA THR A 161 27.25 -11.13 0.89
C THR A 161 25.82 -11.67 0.85
N ARG A 162 24.91 -11.09 1.65
CA ARG A 162 23.51 -11.52 1.73
C ARG A 162 22.71 -11.16 0.48
N TYR A 163 22.93 -9.98 -0.09
CA TYR A 163 22.14 -9.42 -1.19
C TYR A 163 22.93 -9.23 -2.48
N LYS A 164 23.92 -10.09 -2.73
CA LYS A 164 24.85 -9.99 -3.87
C LYS A 164 24.17 -9.84 -5.24
N ASN A 165 23.02 -10.50 -5.42
CA ASN A 165 22.30 -10.59 -6.69
C ASN A 165 20.90 -9.95 -6.62
N TYR A 166 20.74 -8.95 -5.75
CA TYR A 166 19.48 -8.24 -5.56
C TYR A 166 19.71 -6.73 -5.61
N SER A 167 18.76 -6.03 -6.23
CA SER A 167 18.65 -4.56 -6.28
C SER A 167 17.19 -4.20 -6.49
N ILE A 168 16.84 -2.96 -6.22
CA ILE A 168 15.49 -2.45 -6.46
C ILE A 168 15.11 -2.48 -7.95
N ASP A 169 16.08 -2.35 -8.85
CA ASP A 169 15.83 -2.48 -10.30
C ASP A 169 15.41 -3.90 -10.69
N LYS A 170 15.91 -4.93 -9.99
CA LYS A 170 15.48 -6.31 -10.21
C LYS A 170 14.05 -6.55 -9.74
N TYR A 171 13.63 -5.88 -8.68
CA TYR A 171 12.24 -5.89 -8.22
C TYR A 171 11.32 -5.27 -9.27
N LEU A 172 11.71 -4.12 -9.84
CA LEU A 172 10.97 -3.47 -10.92
C LEU A 172 10.76 -4.33 -12.17
N ASP A 173 11.77 -5.12 -12.57
CA ASP A 173 11.65 -6.03 -13.71
C ASP A 173 10.52 -7.07 -13.55
N HIS A 174 10.09 -7.32 -12.31
CA HIS A 174 9.05 -8.27 -11.94
C HIS A 174 7.83 -7.61 -11.31
N HIS A 175 7.78 -6.27 -11.24
CA HIS A 175 6.63 -5.56 -10.69
C HIS A 175 5.45 -5.80 -11.62
N SER A 176 4.35 -6.29 -11.05
CA SER A 176 3.19 -6.78 -11.78
C SER A 176 2.09 -5.73 -11.83
N ASP A 177 1.38 -5.67 -12.96
CA ASP A 177 0.23 -4.77 -13.19
C ASP A 177 -1.03 -5.22 -12.42
N ILE A 178 -0.91 -5.54 -11.14
CA ILE A 178 -2.01 -6.03 -10.29
C ILE A 178 -3.09 -4.96 -10.13
N GLU A 179 -2.71 -3.69 -10.09
CA GLU A 179 -3.66 -2.59 -10.09
C GLU A 179 -4.52 -2.60 -11.35
N GLU A 180 -3.95 -2.72 -12.55
CA GLU A 180 -4.74 -2.76 -13.79
C GLU A 180 -5.69 -3.97 -13.83
N LYS A 181 -5.20 -5.14 -13.41
CA LYS A 181 -5.98 -6.40 -13.41
C LYS A 181 -7.23 -6.32 -12.53
N VAL A 182 -7.21 -5.56 -11.45
CA VAL A 182 -8.39 -5.42 -10.56
C VAL A 182 -9.49 -4.58 -11.21
N PHE A 183 -9.13 -3.58 -12.02
CA PHE A 183 -10.06 -2.74 -12.75
C PHE A 183 -10.60 -3.48 -13.99
N ASP A 184 -9.80 -4.34 -14.59
CA ASP A 184 -10.26 -5.27 -15.62
C ASP A 184 -11.28 -6.25 -15.06
N LEU A 185 -11.01 -6.86 -13.90
CA LEU A 185 -11.98 -7.69 -13.18
C LEU A 185 -13.28 -6.91 -12.95
N GLN A 186 -13.19 -5.70 -12.40
CA GLN A 186 -14.36 -4.85 -12.14
C GLN A 186 -15.17 -4.59 -13.43
N SER A 187 -14.47 -4.29 -14.53
CA SER A 187 -15.08 -4.03 -15.84
C SER A 187 -15.76 -5.27 -16.41
N ILE A 188 -15.15 -6.45 -16.27
CA ILE A 188 -15.72 -7.72 -16.69
C ILE A 188 -17.01 -8.00 -15.91
N LEU A 189 -16.97 -7.83 -14.58
CA LEU A 189 -18.13 -8.03 -13.72
C LEU A 189 -19.31 -7.15 -14.13
N LEU A 190 -19.07 -5.85 -14.33
CA LEU A 190 -20.11 -4.89 -14.69
C LEU A 190 -20.73 -5.15 -16.08
N LYS A 191 -19.94 -5.61 -17.04
CA LYS A 191 -20.38 -5.79 -18.44
C LYS A 191 -21.05 -7.15 -18.69
N HIS A 192 -20.59 -8.18 -17.99
CA HIS A 192 -20.93 -9.57 -18.35
C HIS A 192 -21.80 -10.27 -17.31
N LEU A 193 -21.86 -9.79 -16.07
CA LEU A 193 -22.72 -10.40 -15.06
C LEU A 193 -24.13 -9.80 -15.08
N GLN A 194 -25.14 -10.65 -15.12
CA GLN A 194 -26.56 -10.26 -15.06
C GLN A 194 -27.19 -10.78 -13.75
N PRO A 195 -26.90 -10.15 -12.61
CA PRO A 195 -27.54 -10.51 -11.34
C PRO A 195 -29.04 -10.13 -11.35
N PRO A 196 -29.85 -10.72 -10.45
CA PRO A 196 -31.22 -10.25 -10.23
C PRO A 196 -31.25 -8.75 -9.91
N ALA A 197 -32.25 -8.02 -10.43
CA ALA A 197 -32.33 -6.56 -10.38
C ALA A 197 -32.28 -5.93 -8.97
N SER A 198 -32.52 -6.71 -7.90
CA SER A 198 -32.47 -6.28 -6.50
C SER A 198 -31.24 -6.79 -5.74
N SER A 199 -30.17 -7.21 -6.43
CA SER A 199 -28.96 -7.77 -5.79
C SER A 199 -28.08 -6.68 -5.17
N PHE A 200 -28.42 -6.29 -3.94
CA PHE A 200 -27.56 -5.44 -3.10
C PHE A 200 -26.17 -6.08 -2.91
N GLN A 201 -26.09 -7.42 -2.91
CA GLN A 201 -24.86 -8.19 -2.79
C GLN A 201 -23.91 -7.96 -3.97
N PHE A 202 -24.44 -7.94 -5.20
CA PHE A 202 -23.60 -7.65 -6.36
C PHE A 202 -23.07 -6.21 -6.32
N THR A 203 -23.91 -5.25 -5.94
CA THR A 203 -23.45 -3.87 -5.72
C THR A 203 -22.35 -3.80 -4.66
N ASN A 204 -22.52 -4.50 -3.53
CA ASN A 204 -21.50 -4.53 -2.48
C ASN A 204 -20.19 -5.11 -2.99
N LEU A 205 -20.20 -6.25 -3.71
CA LEU A 205 -19.00 -6.83 -4.29
C LEU A 205 -18.26 -5.83 -5.19
N ILE A 206 -18.98 -5.17 -6.11
CA ILE A 206 -18.38 -4.17 -7.01
C ILE A 206 -17.75 -3.02 -6.22
N LEU A 207 -18.41 -2.56 -5.15
CA LEU A 207 -17.89 -1.50 -4.30
C LEU A 207 -16.65 -1.95 -3.52
N GLU A 208 -16.59 -3.18 -3.01
CA GLU A 208 -15.41 -3.70 -2.32
C GLU A 208 -14.22 -3.91 -3.26
N ILE A 209 -14.46 -4.38 -4.50
CA ILE A 209 -13.43 -4.48 -5.53
C ILE A 209 -12.93 -3.10 -5.92
N ASN A 210 -13.83 -2.11 -6.07
CA ASN A 210 -13.42 -0.74 -6.36
C ASN A 210 -12.54 -0.14 -5.25
N ARG A 211 -12.90 -0.38 -3.98
CA ARG A 211 -12.10 0.06 -2.84
C ARG A 211 -10.72 -0.57 -2.85
N LEU A 212 -10.62 -1.88 -3.09
CA LEU A 212 -9.35 -2.56 -3.23
C LEU A 212 -8.53 -1.95 -4.37
N GLY A 213 -9.12 -1.73 -5.55
CA GLY A 213 -8.42 -1.17 -6.69
C GLY A 213 -7.91 0.26 -6.47
N ASN A 214 -8.70 1.12 -5.83
CA ASN A 214 -8.25 2.47 -5.52
C ASN A 214 -7.11 2.48 -4.48
N ASP A 215 -7.17 1.61 -3.45
CA ASP A 215 -6.11 1.51 -2.44
C ASP A 215 -4.82 0.91 -3.05
N LEU A 216 -4.94 -0.07 -3.96
CA LEU A 216 -3.82 -0.62 -4.71
C LEU A 216 -3.18 0.40 -5.64
N LYS A 217 -3.98 1.25 -6.29
CA LYS A 217 -3.45 2.35 -7.08
C LYS A 217 -2.59 3.29 -6.22
N ASP A 218 -3.05 3.61 -5.02
CA ASP A 218 -2.27 4.44 -4.10
C ASP A 218 -0.99 3.75 -3.61
N HIS A 219 -1.09 2.45 -3.35
CA HIS A 219 0.05 1.61 -3.03
C HIS A 219 1.11 1.64 -4.13
N THR A 220 0.73 1.28 -5.36
CA THR A 220 1.62 1.27 -6.54
C THR A 220 2.23 2.65 -6.77
N LEU A 221 1.44 3.72 -6.69
CA LEU A 221 1.97 5.07 -6.87
C LEU A 221 2.99 5.43 -5.78
N LEU A 222 2.81 5.01 -4.52
CA LEU A 222 3.81 5.23 -3.47
C LEU A 222 5.09 4.43 -3.72
N GLU A 223 4.97 3.20 -4.19
CA GLU A 223 6.13 2.36 -4.51
C GLU A 223 6.96 2.96 -5.66
N GLU A 224 6.30 3.19 -6.80
CA GLU A 224 6.94 3.63 -8.03
C GLU A 224 7.56 5.02 -7.91
N ASN A 225 6.86 5.93 -7.23
CA ASN A 225 7.23 7.34 -7.19
C ASN A 225 8.04 7.73 -5.95
N VAL A 226 8.03 6.92 -4.89
CA VAL A 226 8.70 7.26 -3.63
C VAL A 226 9.67 6.18 -3.22
N LEU A 227 9.19 4.95 -2.97
CA LEU A 227 10.01 3.88 -2.42
C LEU A 227 11.16 3.53 -3.37
N ILE A 228 10.85 3.28 -4.63
CA ILE A 228 11.82 2.85 -5.62
C ILE A 228 12.90 3.94 -5.86
N PRO A 229 12.55 5.22 -6.12
CA PRO A 229 13.54 6.29 -6.22
C PRO A 229 14.39 6.46 -4.96
N LYS A 230 13.80 6.35 -3.78
CA LYS A 230 14.49 6.39 -2.49
C LYS A 230 15.54 5.28 -2.39
N VAL A 231 15.15 4.04 -2.66
CA VAL A 231 16.04 2.88 -2.55
C VAL A 231 17.16 2.98 -3.58
N ARG A 232 16.88 3.42 -4.81
CA ARG A 232 17.94 3.71 -5.81
C ARG A 232 18.94 4.73 -5.31
N GLN A 233 18.51 5.77 -4.58
CA GLN A 233 19.42 6.73 -3.96
C GLN A 233 20.26 6.07 -2.88
N MET A 234 19.65 5.29 -1.99
CA MET A 234 20.34 4.56 -0.92
C MET A 234 21.39 3.58 -1.48
N GLU A 235 21.08 2.87 -2.56
CA GLU A 235 22.03 1.98 -3.24
C GLU A 235 23.24 2.74 -3.81
N ARG A 236 23.02 3.94 -4.37
CA ARG A 236 24.11 4.81 -4.86
C ARG A 236 24.99 5.30 -3.72
N GLU A 237 24.38 5.79 -2.63
CA GLU A 237 25.10 6.24 -1.43
C GLU A 237 25.97 5.11 -0.85
N LEU A 238 25.46 3.89 -0.78
CA LEU A 238 26.22 2.75 -0.26
C LEU A 238 27.44 2.45 -1.14
N LYS A 239 27.29 2.51 -2.48
CA LYS A 239 28.39 2.32 -3.44
C LYS A 239 29.45 3.40 -3.28
N GLU A 240 29.06 4.67 -3.19
CA GLU A 240 29.99 5.80 -3.02
C GLU A 240 30.80 5.70 -1.72
N GLN A 241 30.14 5.38 -0.60
CA GLN A 241 30.84 5.20 0.66
C GLN A 241 31.75 3.96 0.70
N SER A 242 31.59 3.01 -0.23
CA SER A 242 32.43 1.82 -0.35
C SER A 242 33.65 2.05 -1.24
N LEU A 243 33.63 3.09 -2.08
CA LEU A 243 34.76 3.55 -2.90
C LEU A 243 35.74 4.46 -2.13
N HIS A 244 35.33 4.96 -0.96
CA HIS A 244 36.12 5.84 -0.09
C HIS A 244 36.75 5.12 1.12
N LEU A 245 36.64 3.79 1.19
CA LEU A 245 37.31 2.90 2.16
C LEU A 245 38.43 2.12 1.47
#